data_AF-A0A0S8EM20-F1
#
_entry.id   AF-A0A0S8EM20-F1
#
_cell.length_a   1.000
_cell.length_b   1.000
_cell.length_c   1.000
_cell.angle_alpha   90.00
_cell.angle_beta   90.00
_cell.angle_gamma   90.00
#
_symmetry.space_group_name_H-M   'P 1'
#
loop_
_entity.id
_entity.type
_entity.pdbx_description
1 polymer ?
#
loop_
_entity_poly.entity_id
_entity_poly.type
_entity_poly.pdbx_seq_one_letter_code
_entity_poly.pdbx_strand_id
1 'polypeptide(L)'
;MATRIADRIKEMIAGLRHDRISELIRQHLLQFRLIDGTGRWQAEELAALGDWLLGEDLDTDDALELVDEAARCAGTNAYLTEFLDRAKGEAFDRLYEKVQLEGAMVLPSVVTYALLLERLTQAMRNDWRLLRACREIWMRARDAEGMNSYLTIFERTKVFSIDVAINRVLDFHESGTVDPEFTRVLLSVNIIEAMLEDLRLGNRANAASAWPLVKDRPGSWDRPPKKRAVAARWSEDRKAIVLSFALPRRWADLYATWNLAFVSHYGDFPYLMAKLLIPQVNGYQDHPEEYIYNRLLALYSQLHYTGFGRVDLARQGRDAIDWHDEALTKLWSSVNRESAKKYSEAVEQIERGSRNSALHMGRSAKRVTLDRADAPANRPHVRR
;
A
#
# COMPACT_ATOMS: atom_id res chain seq x y z
N MET A 1 9.50 -14.70 -12.77
CA MET A 1 9.63 -15.27 -11.40
C MET A 1 8.31 -15.13 -10.67
N ALA A 2 7.65 -13.96 -10.69
CA ALA A 2 6.29 -13.79 -10.17
C ALA A 2 5.35 -14.94 -10.56
N THR A 3 5.26 -15.27 -11.86
CA THR A 3 4.48 -16.41 -12.36
C THR A 3 4.88 -17.75 -11.74
N ARG A 4 6.17 -18.04 -11.55
CA ARG A 4 6.63 -19.30 -10.93
C ARG A 4 6.25 -19.39 -9.45
N ILE A 5 6.35 -18.27 -8.72
CA ILE A 5 5.89 -18.20 -7.32
C ILE A 5 4.38 -18.42 -7.27
N ALA A 6 3.64 -17.75 -8.16
CA ALA A 6 2.20 -17.91 -8.30
C ALA A 6 1.82 -19.37 -8.60
N ASP A 7 2.48 -20.01 -9.57
CA ASP A 7 2.26 -21.42 -9.92
C ASP A 7 2.50 -22.32 -8.71
N ARG A 8 3.56 -22.08 -7.93
CA ARG A 8 3.82 -22.85 -6.71
C ARG A 8 2.77 -22.64 -5.63
N ILE A 9 2.25 -21.41 -5.47
CA ILE A 9 1.15 -21.13 -4.55
C ILE A 9 -0.12 -21.85 -5.03
N LYS A 10 -0.43 -21.76 -6.33
CA LYS A 10 -1.58 -22.42 -6.97
C LYS A 10 -1.54 -23.93 -6.77
N GLU A 11 -0.38 -24.56 -6.95
CA GLU A 11 -0.20 -26.00 -6.64
C GLU A 11 -0.61 -26.36 -5.20
N MET A 12 -0.32 -25.49 -4.22
CA MET A 12 -0.65 -25.73 -2.82
C MET A 12 -2.12 -25.46 -2.47
N ILE A 13 -2.84 -24.69 -3.28
CA ILE A 13 -4.26 -24.35 -3.06
C ILE A 13 -5.23 -25.00 -4.05
N ALA A 14 -4.75 -25.68 -5.09
CA ALA A 14 -5.58 -26.29 -6.14
C ALA A 14 -6.61 -27.32 -5.61
N GLY A 15 -6.39 -27.87 -4.41
CA GLY A 15 -7.32 -28.79 -3.75
C GLY A 15 -8.25 -28.13 -2.72
N LEU A 16 -8.26 -26.79 -2.63
CA LEU A 16 -8.96 -26.07 -1.58
C LEU A 16 -10.47 -26.02 -1.86
N ARG A 17 -11.22 -26.94 -1.23
CA ARG A 17 -12.68 -27.02 -1.39
C ARG A 17 -13.40 -25.76 -0.88
N HIS A 18 -14.55 -25.45 -1.48
CA HIS A 18 -15.42 -24.35 -1.09
C HIS A 18 -15.74 -24.31 0.42
N ASP A 19 -16.06 -25.45 1.04
CA ASP A 19 -16.36 -25.53 2.48
C ASP A 19 -15.16 -25.12 3.34
N ARG A 20 -13.95 -25.49 2.91
CA ARG A 20 -12.71 -25.09 3.58
C ARG A 20 -12.38 -23.62 3.39
N ILE A 21 -12.67 -23.04 2.21
CA ILE A 21 -12.53 -21.60 1.96
C ILE A 21 -13.44 -20.82 2.90
N SER A 22 -14.72 -21.18 2.94
CA SER A 22 -15.72 -20.58 3.82
C SER A 22 -15.32 -20.68 5.30
N GLU A 23 -14.79 -21.83 5.72
CA GLU A 23 -14.29 -22.02 7.09
C GLU A 23 -13.12 -21.06 7.41
N LEU A 24 -12.13 -20.96 6.52
CA LEU A 24 -10.98 -20.08 6.70
C LEU A 24 -11.37 -18.60 6.71
N ILE A 25 -12.26 -18.17 5.79
CA ILE A 25 -12.78 -16.80 5.78
C ILE A 25 -13.51 -16.48 7.08
N ARG A 26 -14.35 -17.39 7.57
CA ARG A 26 -15.01 -17.25 8.88
C ARG A 26 -14.00 -17.11 10.02
N GLN A 27 -12.92 -17.91 10.02
CA GLN A 27 -11.84 -17.79 11.01
C GLN A 27 -11.17 -16.41 10.94
N HIS A 28 -10.91 -15.89 9.74
CA HIS A 28 -10.33 -14.56 9.57
C HIS A 28 -11.28 -13.45 10.04
N LEU A 29 -12.58 -13.55 9.74
CA LEU A 29 -13.61 -12.61 10.21
C LEU A 29 -13.73 -12.61 11.75
N LEU A 30 -13.63 -13.78 12.38
CA LEU A 30 -13.56 -13.93 13.84
C LEU A 30 -12.29 -13.27 14.40
N GLN A 31 -11.14 -13.47 13.75
CA GLN A 31 -9.89 -12.83 14.16
C GLN A 31 -9.96 -11.30 14.03
N PHE A 32 -10.58 -10.79 12.97
CA PHE A 32 -10.88 -9.37 12.82
C PHE A 32 -11.93 -8.83 13.80
N ARG A 33 -12.61 -9.71 14.56
CA ARG A 33 -13.75 -9.36 15.42
C ARG A 33 -14.91 -8.74 14.66
N LEU A 34 -15.07 -9.02 13.36
CA LEU A 34 -16.19 -8.50 12.56
C LEU A 34 -17.47 -9.34 12.75
N ILE A 35 -17.29 -10.60 13.17
CA ILE A 35 -18.36 -11.49 13.63
C ILE A 35 -18.06 -12.01 15.04
N ASP A 36 -19.10 -12.37 15.81
CA ASP A 36 -18.94 -13.08 17.09
C ASP A 36 -18.73 -14.59 16.92
N GLY A 37 -18.47 -15.30 18.02
CA GLY A 37 -18.32 -16.76 18.04
C GLY A 37 -19.56 -17.56 17.60
N THR A 38 -20.73 -16.91 17.46
CA THR A 38 -21.95 -17.52 16.89
C THR A 38 -22.10 -17.23 15.39
N GLY A 39 -21.19 -16.42 14.82
CA GLY A 39 -21.23 -15.98 13.42
C GLY A 39 -22.10 -14.76 13.18
N ARG A 40 -22.54 -14.03 14.21
CA ARG A 40 -23.33 -12.80 14.03
C ARG A 40 -22.41 -11.61 13.77
N TRP A 41 -22.76 -10.81 12.78
CA TRP A 41 -22.10 -9.55 12.45
C TRP A 41 -22.18 -8.54 13.59
N GLN A 42 -21.08 -7.79 13.79
CA GLN A 42 -20.97 -6.77 14.84
C GLN A 42 -21.54 -5.40 14.44
N ALA A 43 -21.90 -5.19 13.17
CA ALA A 43 -22.53 -3.97 12.65
C ALA A 43 -23.47 -4.28 11.48
N GLU A 44 -24.49 -3.44 11.29
CA GLU A 44 -25.49 -3.59 10.22
C GLU A 44 -24.87 -3.41 8.83
N GLU A 45 -23.91 -2.49 8.68
CA GLU A 45 -23.19 -2.25 7.43
C GLU A 45 -22.41 -3.48 6.96
N LEU A 46 -21.84 -4.23 7.90
CA LEU A 46 -21.16 -5.49 7.62
C LEU A 46 -22.17 -6.61 7.30
N ALA A 47 -23.28 -6.67 8.06
CA ALA A 47 -24.34 -7.64 7.82
C ALA A 47 -24.96 -7.50 6.43
N ALA A 48 -25.11 -6.27 5.94
CA ALA A 48 -25.60 -5.99 4.59
C ALA A 48 -24.69 -6.53 3.47
N LEU A 49 -23.40 -6.75 3.76
CA LEU A 49 -22.43 -7.37 2.86
C LEU A 49 -22.17 -8.84 3.22
N GLY A 50 -22.98 -9.42 4.09
CA GLY A 50 -22.67 -10.65 4.81
C GLY A 50 -22.23 -11.80 3.92
N ASP A 51 -23.08 -12.19 2.98
CA ASP A 51 -22.84 -13.34 2.08
C ASP A 51 -21.58 -13.12 1.23
N TRP A 52 -21.37 -11.89 0.77
CA TRP A 52 -20.19 -11.51 -0.02
C TRP A 52 -18.90 -11.45 0.82
N LEU A 53 -18.94 -11.02 2.08
CA LEU A 53 -17.75 -11.06 2.94
C LEU A 53 -17.47 -12.46 3.50
N LEU A 54 -18.51 -13.29 3.70
CA LEU A 54 -18.38 -14.69 4.11
C LEU A 54 -17.84 -15.59 2.99
N GLY A 55 -17.96 -15.16 1.74
CA GLY A 55 -17.51 -15.92 0.59
C GLY A 55 -18.41 -17.10 0.28
N GLU A 56 -19.72 -16.97 0.47
CA GLU A 56 -20.67 -18.03 0.08
C GLU A 56 -20.65 -18.28 -1.44
N ASP A 57 -20.21 -17.29 -2.20
CA ASP A 57 -19.97 -17.33 -3.64
C ASP A 57 -18.53 -17.70 -4.02
N LEU A 58 -17.58 -17.76 -3.07
CA LEU A 58 -16.16 -17.99 -3.36
C LEU A 58 -15.82 -19.46 -3.50
N ASP A 59 -15.08 -19.82 -4.53
CA ASP A 59 -14.55 -21.17 -4.72
C ASP A 59 -13.03 -21.18 -4.98
N THR A 60 -12.52 -22.34 -5.39
CA THR A 60 -11.09 -22.52 -5.67
C THR A 60 -10.64 -21.63 -6.82
N ASP A 61 -11.48 -21.42 -7.83
CA ASP A 61 -11.13 -20.64 -9.03
C ASP A 61 -10.93 -19.17 -8.65
N ASP A 62 -11.76 -18.61 -7.76
CA ASP A 62 -11.54 -17.25 -7.23
C ASP A 62 -10.19 -17.11 -6.51
N ALA A 63 -9.80 -18.13 -5.74
CA ALA A 63 -8.52 -18.14 -5.05
C ALA A 63 -7.34 -18.22 -6.03
N LEU A 64 -7.47 -19.01 -7.10
CA LEU A 64 -6.48 -19.10 -8.18
C LEU A 64 -6.39 -17.78 -8.95
N GLU A 65 -7.54 -17.17 -9.28
CA GLU A 65 -7.62 -15.88 -9.97
C GLU A 65 -6.98 -14.77 -9.17
N LEU A 66 -7.21 -14.69 -7.85
CA LEU A 66 -6.54 -13.72 -6.98
C LEU A 66 -5.02 -13.86 -7.06
N VAL A 67 -4.49 -15.09 -7.04
CA VAL A 67 -3.05 -15.35 -7.10
C VAL A 67 -2.46 -14.92 -8.45
N ASP A 68 -3.16 -15.23 -9.54
CA ASP A 68 -2.74 -14.83 -10.88
C ASP A 68 -2.80 -13.30 -11.06
N GLU A 69 -3.83 -12.64 -10.54
CA GLU A 69 -3.98 -11.19 -10.61
C GLU A 69 -2.93 -10.47 -9.76
N ALA A 70 -2.68 -10.94 -8.54
CA ALA A 70 -1.61 -10.42 -7.69
C ALA A 70 -0.23 -10.56 -8.38
N ALA A 71 0.02 -11.69 -9.04
CA ALA A 71 1.25 -11.93 -9.80
C ALA A 71 1.35 -11.03 -11.04
N ARG A 72 0.23 -10.79 -11.74
CA ARG A 72 0.14 -9.87 -12.87
C ARG A 72 0.47 -8.44 -12.42
N CYS A 73 -0.19 -7.95 -11.39
CA CYS A 73 0.09 -6.64 -10.79
C CYS A 73 1.56 -6.52 -10.38
N ALA A 74 2.10 -7.51 -9.67
CA ALA A 74 3.52 -7.54 -9.27
C ALA A 74 4.48 -7.47 -10.48
N GLY A 75 4.15 -8.16 -11.58
CA GLY A 75 4.92 -8.13 -12.82
C GLY A 75 4.93 -6.79 -13.55
N THR A 76 4.01 -5.88 -13.23
CA THR A 76 3.98 -4.51 -13.81
C THR A 76 4.78 -3.48 -13.01
N ASN A 77 5.21 -3.83 -11.79
CA ASN A 77 6.12 -3.03 -10.97
C ASN A 77 7.57 -3.36 -11.36
N ALA A 78 8.24 -2.39 -11.98
CA ALA A 78 9.58 -2.59 -12.53
C ALA A 78 10.63 -2.87 -11.45
N TYR A 79 10.52 -2.25 -10.27
CA TYR A 79 11.49 -2.42 -9.19
C TYR A 79 11.29 -3.76 -8.46
N LEU A 80 10.03 -4.18 -8.27
CA LEU A 80 9.73 -5.50 -7.73
C LEU A 80 10.20 -6.62 -8.69
N THR A 81 9.95 -6.45 -10.00
CA THR A 81 10.42 -7.39 -11.02
C THR A 81 11.94 -7.55 -10.99
N GLU A 82 12.68 -6.44 -10.82
CA GLU A 82 14.15 -6.50 -10.68
C GLU A 82 14.59 -7.33 -9.47
N PHE A 83 13.94 -7.17 -8.32
CA PHE A 83 14.20 -8.01 -7.15
C PHE A 83 13.92 -9.48 -7.46
N LEU A 84 12.74 -9.77 -8.02
CA LEU A 84 12.31 -11.12 -8.34
C LEU A 84 13.24 -11.80 -9.36
N ASP A 85 13.84 -11.05 -10.27
CA ASP A 85 14.81 -11.57 -11.23
C ASP A 85 16.14 -11.94 -10.57
N ARG A 86 16.63 -11.13 -9.62
CA ARG A 86 17.85 -11.47 -8.86
C ARG A 86 17.63 -12.65 -7.92
N ALA A 87 16.45 -12.73 -7.31
CA ALA A 87 16.08 -13.83 -6.43
C ALA A 87 16.07 -15.20 -7.11
N LYS A 88 15.97 -15.29 -8.45
CA LYS A 88 15.98 -16.56 -9.19
C LYS A 88 17.25 -17.39 -8.99
N GLY A 89 18.39 -16.75 -8.76
CA GLY A 89 19.69 -17.39 -8.65
C GLY A 89 20.14 -17.64 -7.21
N GLU A 90 19.30 -17.29 -6.23
CA GLU A 90 19.65 -17.26 -4.82
C GLU A 90 18.99 -18.42 -4.07
N ALA A 91 19.70 -18.93 -3.07
CA ALA A 91 19.20 -19.95 -2.16
C ALA A 91 18.63 -19.29 -0.89
N PHE A 92 17.34 -19.48 -0.65
CA PHE A 92 16.66 -19.08 0.58
C PHE A 92 16.29 -20.35 1.35
N ASP A 93 17.30 -21.10 1.79
CA ASP A 93 17.14 -22.49 2.28
C ASP A 93 16.07 -22.61 3.36
N ARG A 94 16.06 -21.66 4.31
CA ARG A 94 15.06 -21.62 5.38
C ARG A 94 13.67 -21.36 4.84
N LEU A 95 13.49 -20.38 3.95
CA LEU A 95 12.19 -20.13 3.34
C LEU A 95 11.72 -21.33 2.51
N TYR A 96 12.60 -21.95 1.73
CA TYR A 96 12.27 -23.13 0.94
C TYR A 96 11.84 -24.28 1.84
N GLU A 97 12.58 -24.56 2.92
CA GLU A 97 12.22 -25.56 3.92
C GLU A 97 10.83 -25.27 4.52
N LYS A 98 10.57 -24.03 4.94
CA LYS A 98 9.27 -23.61 5.48
C LYS A 98 8.13 -23.81 4.49
N VAL A 99 8.33 -23.45 3.22
CA VAL A 99 7.34 -23.67 2.16
C VAL A 99 7.08 -25.16 1.96
N GLN A 100 8.09 -26.04 2.04
CA GLN A 100 7.88 -27.49 1.90
C GLN A 100 7.18 -28.10 3.11
N LEU A 101 7.57 -27.73 4.33
CA LEU A 101 7.04 -28.33 5.56
C LEU A 101 5.66 -27.78 5.96
N GLU A 102 5.46 -26.48 5.78
CA GLU A 102 4.29 -25.77 6.32
C GLU A 102 3.39 -25.20 5.21
N GLY A 103 3.85 -25.13 3.96
CA GLY A 103 3.16 -24.41 2.89
C GLY A 103 1.74 -24.91 2.61
N ALA A 104 1.52 -26.23 2.61
CA ALA A 104 0.20 -26.82 2.42
C ALA A 104 -0.79 -26.49 3.57
N MET A 105 -0.29 -26.13 4.75
CA MET A 105 -1.11 -25.71 5.89
C MET A 105 -1.31 -24.18 5.90
N VAL A 106 -0.24 -23.43 5.64
CA VAL A 106 -0.20 -21.98 5.83
C VAL A 106 -0.75 -21.24 4.61
N LEU A 107 -0.36 -21.62 3.38
CA LEU A 107 -0.70 -20.85 2.18
C LEU A 107 -2.21 -20.82 1.87
N PRO A 108 -3.01 -21.89 2.07
CA PRO A 108 -4.46 -21.77 1.94
C PRO A 108 -5.05 -20.70 2.84
N SER A 109 -4.56 -20.61 4.08
CA SER A 109 -4.99 -19.60 5.04
C SER A 109 -4.52 -18.18 4.64
N VAL A 110 -3.30 -18.04 4.11
CA VAL A 110 -2.80 -16.75 3.59
C VAL A 110 -3.60 -16.27 2.38
N VAL A 111 -3.93 -17.15 1.44
CA VAL A 111 -4.67 -16.78 0.23
C VAL A 111 -6.13 -16.43 0.55
N THR A 112 -6.80 -17.22 1.41
CA THR A 112 -8.15 -16.87 1.89
C THR A 112 -8.17 -15.57 2.71
N TYR A 113 -7.12 -15.30 3.49
CA TYR A 113 -6.95 -14.00 4.13
C TYR A 113 -6.81 -12.87 3.10
N ALA A 114 -6.01 -13.06 2.06
CA ALA A 114 -5.83 -12.09 1.00
C ALA A 114 -7.14 -11.85 0.20
N LEU A 115 -7.94 -12.88 -0.05
CA LEU A 115 -9.29 -12.77 -0.64
C LEU A 115 -10.20 -11.89 0.21
N LEU A 116 -10.28 -12.18 1.51
CA LEU A 116 -11.09 -11.37 2.44
C LEU A 116 -10.57 -9.93 2.50
N LEU A 117 -9.24 -9.74 2.56
CA LEU A 117 -8.63 -8.41 2.64
C LEU A 117 -8.88 -7.60 1.36
N GLU A 118 -8.84 -8.23 0.19
CA GLU A 118 -9.23 -7.61 -1.10
C GLU A 118 -10.68 -7.13 -1.05
N ARG A 119 -11.62 -8.03 -0.74
CA ARG A 119 -13.05 -7.70 -0.64
C ARG A 119 -13.31 -6.59 0.40
N LEU A 120 -12.73 -6.69 1.59
CA LEU A 120 -12.90 -5.68 2.63
C LEU A 120 -12.33 -4.32 2.21
N THR A 121 -11.18 -4.30 1.52
CA THR A 121 -10.56 -3.06 1.01
C THR A 121 -11.42 -2.41 -0.07
N GLN A 122 -11.93 -3.21 -1.02
CA GLN A 122 -12.86 -2.74 -2.06
C GLN A 122 -14.14 -2.15 -1.43
N ALA A 123 -14.71 -2.83 -0.43
CA ALA A 123 -15.93 -2.37 0.21
C ALA A 123 -15.71 -1.08 1.03
N MET A 124 -14.61 -0.96 1.77
CA MET A 124 -14.26 0.29 2.46
C MET A 124 -13.96 1.46 1.49
N ARG A 125 -13.38 1.18 0.31
CA ARG A 125 -13.21 2.19 -0.75
C ARG A 125 -14.57 2.64 -1.27
N ASN A 126 -15.49 1.70 -1.50
CA ASN A 126 -16.79 1.97 -2.11
C ASN A 126 -17.81 2.60 -1.15
N ASP A 127 -17.74 2.29 0.15
CA ASP A 127 -18.58 2.89 1.19
C ASP A 127 -17.75 3.15 2.47
N TRP A 128 -17.47 4.43 2.73
CA TRP A 128 -16.71 4.84 3.90
C TRP A 128 -17.44 4.55 5.22
N ARG A 129 -18.76 4.32 5.21
CA ARG A 129 -19.51 3.89 6.40
C ARG A 129 -19.04 2.53 6.90
N LEU A 130 -18.62 1.66 5.98
CA LEU A 130 -18.02 0.38 6.34
C LEU A 130 -16.67 0.58 7.06
N LEU A 131 -15.83 1.51 6.58
CA LEU A 131 -14.59 1.87 7.27
C LEU A 131 -14.86 2.38 8.69
N ARG A 132 -15.92 3.18 8.88
CA ARG A 132 -16.36 3.63 10.21
C ARG A 132 -16.77 2.47 11.09
N ALA A 133 -17.64 1.58 10.61
CA ALA A 133 -18.10 0.42 11.34
C ALA A 133 -16.92 -0.46 11.80
N CYS A 134 -16.01 -0.80 10.88
CA CYS A 134 -14.79 -1.56 11.20
C CYS A 134 -13.95 -0.86 12.29
N ARG A 135 -13.72 0.45 12.15
CA ARG A 135 -12.98 1.23 13.16
C ARG A 135 -13.64 1.15 14.54
N GLU A 136 -14.95 1.35 14.64
CA GLU A 136 -15.66 1.34 15.91
C GLU A 136 -15.58 -0.02 16.61
N ILE A 137 -15.75 -1.10 15.84
CA ILE A 137 -15.58 -2.48 16.31
C ILE A 137 -14.16 -2.69 16.82
N TRP A 138 -13.16 -2.35 16.00
CA TRP A 138 -11.77 -2.60 16.31
C TRP A 138 -11.26 -1.78 17.48
N MET A 139 -11.65 -0.51 17.62
CA MET A 139 -11.31 0.30 18.79
C MET A 139 -11.89 -0.30 20.08
N ARG A 140 -13.17 -0.70 20.06
CA ARG A 140 -13.83 -1.32 21.21
C ARG A 140 -13.15 -2.64 21.60
N ALA A 141 -12.89 -3.51 20.61
CA ALA A 141 -12.25 -4.80 20.84
C ALA A 141 -10.80 -4.64 21.32
N ARG A 142 -10.06 -3.69 20.75
CA ARG A 142 -8.68 -3.37 21.16
C ARG A 142 -8.59 -3.02 22.63
N ASP A 143 -9.50 -2.16 23.10
CA ASP A 143 -9.54 -1.71 24.48
C ASP A 143 -9.99 -2.85 25.41
N ALA A 144 -11.06 -3.57 25.04
CA ALA A 144 -11.59 -4.70 25.81
C ALA A 144 -10.60 -5.85 25.99
N GLU A 145 -9.79 -6.13 24.96
CA GLU A 145 -8.86 -7.24 24.95
C GLU A 145 -7.43 -6.86 25.38
N GLY A 146 -7.18 -5.58 25.65
CA GLY A 146 -5.87 -5.10 26.05
C GLY A 146 -4.79 -5.31 24.98
N MET A 147 -5.13 -5.21 23.70
CA MET A 147 -4.25 -5.54 22.56
C MET A 147 -2.89 -4.82 22.63
N ASN A 148 -2.84 -3.60 23.17
CA ASN A 148 -1.60 -2.81 23.33
C ASN A 148 -0.53 -3.50 24.19
N SER A 149 -0.91 -4.44 25.06
CA SER A 149 0.02 -5.23 25.86
C SER A 149 0.75 -6.30 25.04
N TYR A 150 0.23 -6.64 23.86
CA TYR A 150 0.77 -7.67 22.96
C TYR A 150 1.49 -7.08 21.73
N LEU A 151 1.60 -5.75 21.67
CA LEU A 151 2.26 -5.02 20.59
C LEU A 151 3.59 -4.45 21.05
N THR A 152 4.56 -4.44 20.14
CA THR A 152 5.80 -3.70 20.31
C THR A 152 5.53 -2.18 20.35
N ILE A 153 6.51 -1.41 20.82
CA ILE A 153 6.41 0.06 20.83
C ILE A 153 6.18 0.61 19.42
N PHE A 154 6.89 0.06 18.42
CA PHE A 154 6.73 0.45 17.03
C PHE A 154 5.31 0.17 16.54
N GLU A 155 4.75 -1.01 16.81
CA GLU A 155 3.41 -1.35 16.34
C GLU A 155 2.32 -0.52 17.01
N ARG A 156 2.43 -0.23 18.32
CA ARG A 156 1.53 0.70 19.00
C ARG A 156 1.56 2.09 18.35
N THR A 157 2.76 2.58 18.08
CA THR A 157 2.96 3.87 17.39
C THR A 157 2.34 3.84 16.01
N LYS A 158 2.51 2.73 15.28
CA LYS A 158 1.92 2.53 13.96
C LYS A 158 0.40 2.56 14.00
N VAL A 159 -0.22 1.77 14.87
CA VAL A 159 -1.68 1.74 15.09
C VAL A 159 -2.22 3.14 15.37
N PHE A 160 -1.61 3.86 16.31
CA PHE A 160 -2.01 5.24 16.62
C PHE A 160 -1.90 6.18 15.42
N SER A 161 -0.77 6.16 14.71
CA SER A 161 -0.55 7.04 13.56
C SER A 161 -1.56 6.77 12.42
N ILE A 162 -1.94 5.50 12.23
CA ILE A 162 -2.94 5.12 11.23
C ILE A 162 -4.35 5.48 11.69
N ASP A 163 -4.70 5.32 12.97
CA ASP A 163 -5.99 5.80 13.52
C ASP A 163 -6.19 7.29 13.25
N VAL A 164 -5.15 8.12 13.44
CA VAL A 164 -5.19 9.55 13.12
C VAL A 164 -5.45 9.79 11.63
N ALA A 165 -4.82 9.02 10.74
CA ALA A 165 -5.04 9.13 9.31
C ALA A 165 -6.47 8.72 8.93
N ILE A 166 -6.98 7.61 9.48
CA ILE A 166 -8.34 7.11 9.23
C ILE A 166 -9.39 8.10 9.72
N ASN A 167 -9.22 8.71 10.90
CA ASN A 167 -10.14 9.75 11.39
C ASN A 167 -10.27 10.89 10.38
N ARG A 168 -9.14 11.39 9.87
CA ARG A 168 -9.15 12.45 8.85
C ARG A 168 -9.86 12.02 7.57
N VAL A 169 -9.63 10.77 7.12
CA VAL A 169 -10.33 10.22 5.94
C VAL A 169 -11.84 10.22 6.16
N LEU A 170 -12.30 9.79 7.33
CA LEU A 170 -13.72 9.79 7.69
C LEU A 170 -14.28 11.23 7.75
N ASP A 171 -13.55 12.17 8.34
CA ASP A 171 -13.94 13.58 8.39
C ASP A 171 -14.08 14.20 6.99
N PHE A 172 -13.20 13.82 6.05
CA PHE A 172 -13.28 14.29 4.66
C PHE A 172 -14.53 13.74 3.97
N HIS A 173 -14.83 12.45 4.14
CA HIS A 173 -16.04 11.83 3.59
C HIS A 173 -17.31 12.48 4.12
N GLU A 174 -17.37 12.76 5.42
CA GLU A 174 -18.51 13.44 6.05
C GLU A 174 -18.67 14.89 5.61
N SER A 175 -17.57 15.65 5.57
CA SER A 175 -17.59 17.06 5.18
C SER A 175 -17.67 17.27 3.66
N GLY A 176 -17.40 16.24 2.87
CA GLY A 176 -17.26 16.31 1.42
C GLY A 176 -16.03 17.09 0.93
N THR A 177 -15.12 17.50 1.82
CA THR A 177 -13.96 18.34 1.49
C THR A 177 -12.66 17.69 1.94
N VAL A 178 -11.67 17.61 1.05
CA VAL A 178 -10.32 17.11 1.37
C VAL A 178 -9.41 18.29 1.66
N ASP A 179 -8.68 18.23 2.78
CA ASP A 179 -7.59 19.17 3.05
C ASP A 179 -6.49 19.01 1.98
N PRO A 180 -6.19 20.04 1.17
CA PRO A 180 -5.13 20.02 0.17
C PRO A 180 -3.75 19.61 0.70
N GLU A 181 -3.50 19.80 2.00
CA GLU A 181 -2.22 19.51 2.66
C GLU A 181 -2.22 18.13 3.35
N PHE A 182 -3.31 17.37 3.25
CA PHE A 182 -3.40 16.01 3.78
C PHE A 182 -2.23 15.15 3.27
N THR A 183 -1.65 14.35 4.17
CA THR A 183 -0.47 13.49 3.98
C THR A 183 0.85 14.16 3.62
N ARG A 184 0.90 15.45 3.27
CA ARG A 184 2.15 16.12 2.84
C ARG A 184 3.29 15.93 3.83
N VAL A 185 3.00 16.02 5.13
CA VAL A 185 3.98 15.77 6.21
C VAL A 185 3.79 14.38 6.81
N LEU A 186 2.54 13.96 7.02
CA LEU A 186 2.22 12.72 7.72
C LEU A 186 2.80 11.48 7.02
N LEU A 187 2.76 11.41 5.69
CA LEU A 187 3.31 10.30 4.93
C LEU A 187 4.84 10.22 5.09
N SER A 188 5.53 11.36 5.00
CA SER A 188 6.99 11.40 5.23
C SER A 188 7.37 10.97 6.64
N VAL A 189 6.60 11.37 7.66
CA VAL A 189 6.83 10.93 9.04
C VAL A 189 6.63 9.42 9.17
N ASN A 190 5.57 8.87 8.57
CA ASN A 190 5.32 7.42 8.56
C ASN A 190 6.45 6.63 7.88
N ILE A 191 7.02 7.16 6.79
CA ILE A 191 8.18 6.57 6.11
C ILE A 191 9.43 6.64 7.00
N ILE A 192 9.69 7.79 7.63
CA ILE A 192 10.84 7.96 8.53
C ILE A 192 10.76 7.00 9.72
N GLU A 193 9.58 6.81 10.30
CA GLU A 193 9.37 5.87 11.42
C GLU A 193 9.78 4.43 11.03
N ALA A 194 9.33 3.95 9.87
CA ALA A 194 9.72 2.62 9.38
C ALA A 194 11.19 2.55 8.93
N MET A 195 11.74 3.64 8.38
CA MET A 195 13.17 3.74 8.08
C MET A 195 14.04 3.62 9.34
N LEU A 196 13.64 4.24 10.46
CA LEU A 196 14.34 4.13 11.74
C LEU A 196 14.26 2.71 12.30
N GLU A 197 13.13 2.05 12.11
CA GLU A 197 12.97 0.64 12.48
C GLU A 197 13.87 -0.28 11.64
N ASP A 198 13.96 -0.07 10.33
CA ASP A 198 14.94 -0.78 9.47
C ASP A 198 16.38 -0.56 9.95
N LEU A 199 16.75 0.66 10.36
CA LEU A 199 18.08 0.93 10.92
C LEU A 199 18.31 0.16 12.23
N ARG A 200 17.31 0.12 13.11
CA ARG A 200 17.35 -0.64 14.38
C ARG A 200 17.54 -2.13 14.15
N LEU A 201 16.93 -2.67 13.09
CA LEU A 201 17.01 -4.07 12.68
C LEU A 201 18.25 -4.41 11.84
N GLY A 202 19.07 -3.41 11.48
CA GLY A 202 20.28 -3.62 10.67
C GLY A 202 20.06 -3.60 9.15
N ASN A 203 18.83 -3.36 8.68
CA ASN A 203 18.43 -3.28 7.27
C ASN A 203 18.81 -1.94 6.62
N ARG A 204 20.07 -1.52 6.77
CA ARG A 204 20.55 -0.19 6.36
C ARG A 204 20.31 0.14 4.88
N ALA A 205 20.34 -0.86 4.01
CA ALA A 205 20.11 -0.66 2.57
C ALA A 205 18.65 -0.31 2.27
N ASN A 206 17.68 -0.95 2.95
CA ASN A 206 16.26 -0.61 2.84
C ASN A 206 15.92 0.71 3.54
N ALA A 207 16.57 1.01 4.67
CA ALA A 207 16.45 2.33 5.27
C ALA A 207 16.91 3.44 4.30
N ALA A 208 18.05 3.24 3.61
CA ALA A 208 18.55 4.22 2.65
C ALA A 208 17.64 4.40 1.43
N SER A 209 16.93 3.34 1.00
CA SER A 209 16.00 3.41 -0.14
C SER A 209 14.72 4.19 0.18
N ALA A 210 14.40 4.41 1.46
CA ALA A 210 13.27 5.23 1.90
C ALA A 210 13.48 6.73 1.62
N TRP A 211 14.73 7.20 1.56
CA TRP A 211 15.03 8.63 1.53
C TRP A 211 14.48 9.39 0.31
N PRO A 212 14.54 8.85 -0.92
CA PRO A 212 13.88 9.49 -2.06
C PRO A 212 12.36 9.61 -1.89
N LEU A 213 11.71 8.63 -1.25
CA LEU A 213 10.27 8.67 -0.95
C LEU A 213 9.93 9.77 0.06
N VAL A 214 10.80 10.02 1.05
CA VAL A 214 10.67 11.12 2.02
C VAL A 214 10.82 12.49 1.36
N LYS A 215 11.71 12.60 0.37
CA LYS A 215 12.00 13.83 -0.37
C LYS A 215 10.91 14.18 -1.38
N ASP A 216 10.43 13.21 -2.16
CA ASP A 216 9.34 13.40 -3.13
C ASP A 216 7.99 13.38 -2.43
N ARG A 217 7.68 14.46 -1.69
CA ARG A 217 6.43 14.60 -0.95
C ARG A 217 5.25 14.86 -1.87
N PRO A 218 4.03 14.42 -1.48
CA PRO A 218 2.81 14.82 -2.16
C PRO A 218 2.71 16.35 -2.28
N GLY A 219 2.32 16.85 -3.45
CA GLY A 219 2.13 18.28 -3.70
C GLY A 219 3.39 19.13 -3.57
N SER A 220 4.59 18.56 -3.75
CA SER A 220 5.84 19.33 -3.71
C SER A 220 5.84 20.45 -4.77
N TRP A 221 5.76 21.69 -4.28
CA TRP A 221 5.54 22.95 -5.01
C TRP A 221 6.71 23.41 -5.91
N ASP A 222 7.85 22.73 -5.83
CA ASP A 222 9.10 23.17 -6.47
C ASP A 222 9.20 22.80 -7.96
N ARG A 223 8.15 22.17 -8.53
CA ARG A 223 8.18 21.67 -9.91
C ARG A 223 7.27 22.49 -10.85
N PRO A 224 7.81 23.07 -11.95
CA PRO A 224 7.03 23.78 -12.95
C PRO A 224 6.04 22.86 -13.71
N PRO A 225 4.84 23.35 -14.09
CA PRO A 225 4.36 24.71 -13.82
C PRO A 225 3.87 24.87 -12.37
N LYS A 226 4.32 25.94 -11.71
CA LYS A 226 4.06 26.30 -10.29
C LYS A 226 2.58 26.53 -9.93
N LYS A 227 1.64 26.16 -10.79
CA LYS A 227 0.21 26.31 -10.59
C LYS A 227 -0.42 24.92 -10.64
N ARG A 228 -0.93 24.45 -9.49
CA ARG A 228 -1.93 23.37 -9.30
C ARG A 228 -1.47 21.97 -8.83
N ALA A 229 -0.33 21.78 -8.19
CA ALA A 229 -0.10 20.51 -7.49
C ALA A 229 -0.78 20.54 -6.11
N VAL A 230 -2.10 20.34 -6.07
CA VAL A 230 -2.82 20.08 -4.81
C VAL A 230 -2.32 18.73 -4.28
N ALA A 231 -1.83 18.67 -3.04
CA ALA A 231 -1.21 17.46 -2.53
C ALA A 231 -2.22 16.32 -2.45
N ALA A 232 -3.43 16.63 -1.99
CA ALA A 232 -4.55 15.70 -1.88
C ALA A 232 -5.85 16.29 -2.45
N ARG A 233 -6.65 15.45 -3.13
CA ARG A 233 -8.01 15.80 -3.59
C ARG A 233 -8.87 14.55 -3.68
N TRP A 234 -10.16 14.71 -3.94
CA TRP A 234 -11.01 13.57 -4.33
C TRP A 234 -10.61 12.99 -5.68
N SER A 235 -10.70 11.67 -5.80
CA SER A 235 -10.86 10.96 -7.08
C SER A 235 -12.12 11.44 -7.80
N GLU A 236 -12.23 11.15 -9.09
CA GLU A 236 -13.38 11.57 -9.91
C GLU A 236 -14.69 10.96 -9.42
N ASP A 237 -14.65 9.70 -8.98
CA ASP A 237 -15.79 8.99 -8.38
C ASP A 237 -16.09 9.39 -6.92
N ARG A 238 -15.26 10.26 -6.33
CA ARG A 238 -15.30 10.68 -4.92
C ARG A 238 -15.21 9.55 -3.89
N LYS A 239 -14.67 8.39 -4.29
CA LYS A 239 -14.50 7.23 -3.41
C LYS A 239 -13.12 7.15 -2.77
N ALA A 240 -12.13 7.84 -3.32
CA ALA A 240 -10.75 7.81 -2.87
C ALA A 240 -10.14 9.21 -2.74
N ILE A 241 -9.16 9.34 -1.86
CA ILE A 241 -8.32 10.53 -1.78
C ILE A 241 -7.05 10.29 -2.58
N VAL A 242 -6.87 11.05 -3.65
CA VAL A 242 -5.73 10.90 -4.54
C VAL A 242 -4.59 11.83 -4.16
N LEU A 243 -3.36 11.33 -4.24
CA LEU A 243 -2.15 12.07 -3.92
C LEU A 243 -1.32 12.39 -5.16
N SER A 244 -0.91 13.65 -5.28
CA SER A 244 -0.12 14.10 -6.44
C SER A 244 1.38 14.00 -6.15
N PHE A 245 2.06 13.09 -6.84
CA PHE A 245 3.52 12.99 -6.89
C PHE A 245 4.03 13.42 -8.26
N ALA A 246 5.33 13.67 -8.38
CA ALA A 246 5.88 14.06 -9.67
C ALA A 246 6.07 12.88 -10.63
N LEU A 247 6.29 11.68 -10.08
CA LEU A 247 6.33 10.42 -10.82
C LEU A 247 5.43 9.41 -10.09
N PRO A 248 4.09 9.58 -10.10
CA PRO A 248 3.17 8.79 -9.26
C PRO A 248 3.39 7.29 -9.37
N ARG A 249 3.45 6.76 -10.60
CA ARG A 249 3.65 5.33 -10.83
C ARG A 249 4.99 4.84 -10.30
N ARG A 250 6.11 5.51 -10.61
CA ARG A 250 7.44 5.08 -10.13
C ARG A 250 7.60 5.27 -8.62
N TRP A 251 6.93 6.26 -8.04
CA TRP A 251 6.90 6.46 -6.60
C TRP A 251 6.16 5.30 -5.93
N ALA A 252 4.99 4.93 -6.44
CA ALA A 252 4.22 3.77 -5.97
C ALA A 252 5.00 2.46 -6.18
N ASP A 253 5.68 2.28 -7.32
CA ASP A 253 6.54 1.13 -7.59
C ASP A 253 7.61 0.97 -6.50
N LEU A 254 8.33 2.06 -6.20
CA LEU A 254 9.42 2.05 -5.21
C LEU A 254 8.87 1.85 -3.80
N TYR A 255 7.78 2.54 -3.47
CA TYR A 255 7.16 2.45 -2.16
C TYR A 255 6.62 1.04 -1.87
N ALA A 256 6.02 0.38 -2.87
CA ALA A 256 5.52 -0.99 -2.74
C ALA A 256 6.66 -1.98 -2.45
N THR A 257 7.71 -2.00 -3.28
CA THR A 257 8.85 -2.92 -3.05
C THR A 257 9.63 -2.58 -1.77
N TRP A 258 9.72 -1.31 -1.40
CA TRP A 258 10.33 -0.88 -0.14
C TRP A 258 9.57 -1.43 1.07
N ASN A 259 8.23 -1.40 1.03
CA ASN A 259 7.40 -1.98 2.07
C ASN A 259 7.43 -3.50 2.09
N LEU A 260 7.54 -4.17 0.93
CA LEU A 260 7.68 -5.63 0.86
C LEU A 260 8.97 -6.10 1.55
N ALA A 261 10.10 -5.42 1.28
CA ALA A 261 11.34 -5.67 2.01
C ALA A 261 11.24 -5.32 3.51
N PHE A 262 10.54 -4.22 3.84
CA PHE A 262 10.32 -3.87 5.24
C PHE A 262 9.56 -4.97 5.96
N VAL A 263 8.52 -5.57 5.38
CA VAL A 263 7.74 -6.61 6.08
C VAL A 263 8.36 -8.01 6.01
N SER A 264 9.35 -8.27 5.15
CA SER A 264 9.94 -9.61 4.99
C SER A 264 10.74 -10.08 6.22
N HIS A 265 11.09 -9.18 7.14
CA HIS A 265 11.79 -9.55 8.37
C HIS A 265 10.85 -10.11 9.46
N TYR A 266 9.53 -10.02 9.31
CA TYR A 266 8.61 -10.61 10.28
C TYR A 266 8.40 -12.10 9.99
N GLY A 267 8.23 -12.90 11.04
CA GLY A 267 7.98 -14.34 10.90
C GLY A 267 6.67 -14.65 10.15
N ASP A 268 5.65 -13.82 10.32
CA ASP A 268 4.34 -13.93 9.66
C ASP A 268 4.26 -13.09 8.37
N PHE A 269 5.39 -12.79 7.72
CA PHE A 269 5.42 -11.94 6.53
C PHE A 269 4.46 -12.37 5.40
N PRO A 270 4.12 -13.65 5.16
CA PRO A 270 3.15 -14.01 4.13
C PRO A 270 1.79 -13.32 4.33
N TYR A 271 1.32 -13.21 5.56
CA TYR A 271 0.10 -12.45 5.89
C TYR A 271 0.35 -10.94 5.74
N LEU A 272 1.47 -10.42 6.24
CA LEU A 272 1.78 -8.98 6.16
C LEU A 272 1.98 -8.47 4.74
N MET A 273 2.45 -9.31 3.82
CA MET A 273 2.59 -8.97 2.41
C MET A 273 1.25 -8.88 1.69
N ALA A 274 0.20 -9.57 2.16
CA ALA A 274 -1.12 -9.56 1.51
C ALA A 274 -1.64 -8.13 1.30
N LYS A 275 -1.57 -7.25 2.32
CA LYS A 275 -1.99 -5.84 2.20
C LYS A 275 -1.28 -5.03 1.11
N LEU A 276 -0.14 -5.52 0.62
CA LEU A 276 0.67 -4.89 -0.42
C LEU A 276 0.47 -5.54 -1.79
N LEU A 277 0.00 -6.79 -1.83
CA LEU A 277 -0.07 -7.62 -3.03
C LEU A 277 -1.49 -7.83 -3.56
N ILE A 278 -2.52 -7.59 -2.73
CA ILE A 278 -3.92 -7.66 -3.20
C ILE A 278 -4.16 -6.67 -4.36
N PRO A 279 -5.01 -7.02 -5.35
CA PRO A 279 -5.22 -6.22 -6.55
C PRO A 279 -5.68 -4.77 -6.29
N GLN A 280 -6.59 -4.54 -5.33
CA GLN A 280 -7.06 -3.19 -4.97
C GLN A 280 -5.91 -2.25 -4.55
N VAL A 281 -4.81 -2.80 -4.06
CA VAL A 281 -3.60 -2.05 -3.68
C VAL A 281 -2.54 -2.10 -4.77
N ASN A 282 -2.19 -3.27 -5.30
CA ASN A 282 -1.05 -3.46 -6.20
C ASN A 282 -1.40 -3.21 -7.69
N GLY A 283 -2.68 -3.15 -8.05
CA GLY A 283 -3.21 -2.83 -9.38
C GLY A 283 -3.30 -1.35 -9.69
N TYR A 284 -2.41 -0.52 -9.13
CA TYR A 284 -2.46 0.94 -9.21
C TYR A 284 -1.99 1.52 -10.55
N GLN A 285 -1.64 0.72 -11.55
CA GLN A 285 -0.89 1.21 -12.71
C GLN A 285 -1.66 2.24 -13.54
N ASP A 286 -2.98 2.13 -13.57
CA ASP A 286 -3.88 3.07 -14.26
C ASP A 286 -4.27 4.27 -13.39
N HIS A 287 -4.21 4.12 -12.06
CA HIS A 287 -4.55 5.15 -11.06
C HIS A 287 -3.50 5.23 -9.93
N PRO A 288 -2.23 5.55 -10.24
CA PRO A 288 -1.13 5.49 -9.28
C PRO A 288 -1.30 6.46 -8.10
N GLU A 289 -2.07 7.53 -8.29
CA GLU A 289 -2.42 8.51 -7.27
C GLU A 289 -3.37 7.95 -6.18
N GLU A 290 -4.11 6.87 -6.44
CA GLU A 290 -4.98 6.19 -5.47
C GLU A 290 -4.23 5.21 -4.57
N TYR A 291 -2.99 4.85 -4.93
CA TYR A 291 -2.21 3.79 -4.28
C TYR A 291 -2.14 3.95 -2.75
N ILE A 292 -1.85 5.16 -2.25
CA ILE A 292 -1.73 5.40 -0.81
C ILE A 292 -3.07 5.27 -0.08
N TYR A 293 -4.18 5.66 -0.71
CA TYR A 293 -5.50 5.53 -0.12
C TYR A 293 -5.89 4.06 0.04
N ASN A 294 -5.81 3.29 -1.05
CA ASN A 294 -6.15 1.86 -1.00
C ASN A 294 -5.21 1.11 -0.04
N ARG A 295 -3.92 1.41 -0.05
CA ARG A 295 -2.96 0.83 0.89
C ARG A 295 -3.27 1.23 2.34
N LEU A 296 -3.72 2.46 2.61
CA LEU A 296 -4.08 2.89 3.96
C LEU A 296 -5.22 2.02 4.52
N LEU A 297 -6.25 1.74 3.73
CA LEU A 297 -7.37 0.88 4.12
C LEU A 297 -6.91 -0.56 4.41
N ALA A 298 -6.12 -1.14 3.50
CA ALA A 298 -5.59 -2.51 3.66
C ALA A 298 -4.62 -2.60 4.87
N LEU A 299 -3.78 -1.59 5.07
CA LEU A 299 -2.89 -1.49 6.23
C LEU A 299 -3.67 -1.40 7.54
N TYR A 300 -4.74 -0.62 7.56
CA TYR A 300 -5.55 -0.46 8.76
C TYR A 300 -6.18 -1.78 9.21
N SER A 301 -6.69 -2.55 8.24
CA SER A 301 -7.19 -3.90 8.47
C SER A 301 -6.07 -4.82 8.96
N GLN A 302 -4.92 -4.86 8.28
CA GLN A 302 -3.80 -5.72 8.65
C GLN A 302 -3.32 -5.49 10.10
N LEU A 303 -3.23 -4.23 10.54
CA LEU A 303 -2.76 -3.91 11.89
C LEU A 303 -3.66 -4.52 12.96
N HIS A 304 -4.97 -4.52 12.74
CA HIS A 304 -5.94 -5.13 13.66
C HIS A 304 -5.93 -6.65 13.54
N TYR A 305 -5.84 -7.20 12.33
CA TYR A 305 -5.72 -8.65 12.13
C TYR A 305 -4.52 -9.23 12.88
N THR A 306 -3.32 -8.64 12.69
CA THR A 306 -2.10 -9.09 13.38
C THR A 306 -2.20 -8.83 14.88
N GLY A 307 -2.76 -7.70 15.30
CA GLY A 307 -2.95 -7.37 16.72
C GLY A 307 -3.82 -8.38 17.45
N PHE A 308 -5.02 -8.68 16.94
CA PHE A 308 -5.92 -9.68 17.52
C PHE A 308 -5.37 -11.10 17.40
N GLY A 309 -4.71 -11.44 16.29
CA GLY A 309 -4.04 -12.73 16.13
C GLY A 309 -3.01 -12.99 17.24
N ARG A 310 -2.25 -11.97 17.66
CA ARG A 310 -1.30 -12.10 18.78
C ARG A 310 -1.98 -12.25 20.14
N VAL A 311 -3.10 -11.55 20.35
CA VAL A 311 -3.92 -11.75 21.55
C VAL A 311 -4.40 -13.20 21.61
N ASP A 312 -4.92 -13.73 20.49
CA ASP A 312 -5.46 -15.09 20.41
C ASP A 312 -4.36 -16.14 20.61
N LEU A 313 -3.20 -15.99 19.97
CA LEU A 313 -2.05 -16.86 20.16
C LEU A 313 -1.58 -16.87 21.62
N ALA A 314 -1.46 -15.69 22.25
CA ALA A 314 -1.04 -15.59 23.64
C ALA A 314 -2.04 -16.26 24.60
N ARG A 315 -3.34 -16.10 24.37
CA ARG A 315 -4.40 -16.78 25.17
C ARG A 315 -4.36 -18.30 25.00
N GLN A 316 -4.00 -18.77 23.81
CA GLN A 316 -3.90 -20.20 23.51
C GLN A 316 -2.54 -20.81 23.91
N GLY A 317 -1.57 -20.00 24.35
CA GLY A 317 -0.20 -20.47 24.63
C GLY A 317 0.50 -21.01 23.38
N ARG A 318 0.21 -20.44 22.20
CA ARG A 318 0.79 -20.85 20.92
C ARG A 318 1.76 -19.81 20.38
N ASP A 319 2.80 -20.27 19.72
CA ASP A 319 3.74 -19.40 19.02
C ASP A 319 3.20 -18.99 17.65
N ALA A 320 3.64 -17.82 17.18
CA ALA A 320 3.41 -17.37 15.83
C ALA A 320 4.23 -18.20 14.84
N ILE A 321 3.76 -18.29 13.58
CA ILE A 321 4.58 -18.86 12.50
C ILE A 321 5.84 -18.01 12.31
N ASP A 322 6.93 -18.65 11.88
CA ASP A 322 8.18 -17.96 11.59
C ASP A 322 8.80 -18.43 10.27
N TRP A 323 8.38 -17.75 9.20
CA TRP A 323 8.87 -17.90 7.84
C TRP A 323 10.01 -16.93 7.51
N HIS A 324 10.49 -16.14 8.47
CA HIS A 324 11.58 -15.19 8.25
C HIS A 324 12.77 -15.87 7.57
N ASP A 325 13.28 -15.25 6.51
CA ASP A 325 14.56 -15.59 5.91
C ASP A 325 15.43 -14.33 5.81
N GLU A 326 16.58 -14.36 6.50
CA GLU A 326 17.47 -13.20 6.60
C GLU A 326 18.12 -12.90 5.24
N ALA A 327 18.44 -13.94 4.46
CA ALA A 327 19.06 -13.80 3.14
C ALA A 327 18.07 -13.15 2.16
N LEU A 328 16.80 -13.55 2.20
CA LEU A 328 15.72 -12.89 1.45
C LEU A 328 15.67 -11.39 1.77
N THR A 329 15.57 -11.05 3.06
CA THR A 329 15.44 -9.66 3.51
C THR A 329 16.66 -8.81 3.12
N LYS A 330 17.87 -9.35 3.25
CA LYS A 330 19.12 -8.68 2.86
C LYS A 330 19.21 -8.45 1.36
N LEU A 331 18.89 -9.46 0.55
CA LEU A 331 18.88 -9.31 -0.90
C LEU A 331 17.88 -8.23 -1.31
N TRP A 332 16.65 -8.30 -0.81
CA TRP A 332 15.58 -7.35 -1.15
C TRP A 332 15.96 -5.92 -0.77
N SER A 333 16.53 -5.74 0.42
CA SER A 333 17.07 -4.47 0.89
C SER A 333 18.14 -3.91 -0.05
N SER A 334 19.04 -4.76 -0.55
CA SER A 334 20.10 -4.34 -1.48
C SER A 334 19.53 -3.89 -2.83
N VAL A 335 18.53 -4.60 -3.37
CA VAL A 335 17.89 -4.25 -4.64
C VAL A 335 17.11 -2.95 -4.52
N ASN A 336 16.35 -2.78 -3.45
CA ASN A 336 15.61 -1.54 -3.21
C ASN A 336 16.52 -0.31 -3.13
N ARG A 337 17.76 -0.46 -2.62
CA ARG A 337 18.75 0.63 -2.63
C ARG A 337 19.12 1.06 -4.05
N GLU A 338 19.21 0.13 -5.00
CA GLU A 338 19.46 0.44 -6.40
C GLU A 338 18.23 1.02 -7.09
N SER A 339 17.04 0.45 -6.84
CA SER A 339 15.77 0.99 -7.32
C SER A 339 15.56 2.45 -6.89
N ALA A 340 15.91 2.78 -5.65
CA ALA A 340 15.86 4.15 -5.12
C ALA A 340 16.81 5.12 -5.84
N LYS A 341 17.98 4.66 -6.29
CA LYS A 341 18.88 5.47 -7.13
C LYS A 341 18.25 5.74 -8.49
N LYS A 342 17.74 4.71 -9.17
CA LYS A 342 17.06 4.82 -10.48
C LYS A 342 15.86 5.77 -10.41
N TYR A 343 15.09 5.70 -9.32
CA TYR A 343 13.98 6.62 -9.07
C TYR A 343 14.48 8.07 -8.90
N SER A 344 15.51 8.29 -8.08
CA SER A 344 16.09 9.62 -7.86
C SER A 344 16.60 10.25 -9.14
N GLU A 345 17.32 9.48 -9.97
CA GLU A 345 17.82 9.92 -11.28
C GLU A 345 16.67 10.33 -12.21
N ALA A 346 15.56 9.59 -12.21
CA ALA A 346 14.38 9.91 -13.02
C ALA A 346 13.71 11.21 -12.58
N VAL A 347 13.61 11.43 -11.27
CA VAL A 347 13.12 12.69 -10.70
C VAL A 347 14.00 13.86 -11.15
N GLU A 348 15.32 13.74 -11.04
CA GLU A 348 16.26 14.80 -11.44
C GLU A 348 16.19 15.12 -12.93
N GLN A 349 15.99 14.12 -13.80
CA GLN A 349 15.89 14.33 -15.25
C GLN A 349 14.68 15.21 -15.60
N ILE A 350 13.54 14.98 -14.96
CA ILE A 350 12.33 15.80 -15.15
C ILE A 350 12.58 17.22 -14.66
N GLU A 351 13.21 17.37 -13.49
CA GLU A 351 13.53 18.69 -12.94
C GLU A 351 14.46 19.50 -13.86
N ARG A 352 15.49 18.87 -14.43
CA ARG A 352 16.38 19.51 -15.41
C ARG A 352 15.62 19.89 -16.69
N GLY A 353 14.77 19.00 -17.19
CA GLY A 353 13.91 19.25 -18.35
C GLY A 353 13.00 20.47 -18.16
N SER A 354 12.27 20.53 -17.03
CA SER A 354 11.38 21.64 -16.70
C SER A 354 12.12 22.98 -16.57
N ARG A 355 13.34 22.99 -16.00
CA ARG A 355 14.17 24.21 -15.90
C ARG A 355 14.59 24.72 -17.28
N ASN A 356 15.00 23.82 -18.18
CA ASN A 356 15.41 24.19 -19.53
C ASN A 356 14.23 24.75 -20.35
N SER A 357 13.04 24.14 -20.26
CA SER A 357 11.82 24.65 -20.91
C SER A 357 11.40 26.02 -20.38
N ALA A 358 11.48 26.24 -19.06
CA ALA A 358 11.16 27.53 -18.45
C ALA A 358 12.13 28.64 -18.89
N LEU A 359 13.44 28.34 -18.97
CA LEU A 359 14.45 29.27 -19.49
C LEU A 359 14.20 29.62 -20.96
N HIS A 360 13.81 28.64 -21.78
CA HIS A 360 13.50 28.89 -23.20
C HIS A 360 12.25 29.76 -23.37
N MET A 361 11.16 29.45 -22.65
CA MET A 361 9.95 30.28 -22.66
C MET A 361 10.19 31.71 -22.15
N GLY A 362 11.01 31.88 -21.10
CA GLY A 362 11.38 33.19 -20.60
C GLY A 362 12.19 34.02 -21.61
N ARG A 363 13.08 33.38 -22.39
CA ARG A 363 13.83 34.03 -23.47
C ARG A 363 12.93 34.39 -24.67
N SER A 364 12.02 33.50 -25.07
CA SER A 364 11.05 33.78 -26.15
C SER A 364 10.09 34.90 -25.78
N ALA A 365 9.58 34.92 -24.54
CA ALA A 365 8.72 36.01 -24.06
C ALA A 365 9.46 37.36 -24.05
N LYS A 366 10.72 37.38 -23.59
CA LYS A 366 11.57 38.60 -23.62
C LYS A 366 11.82 39.10 -25.05
N ARG A 367 12.07 38.20 -26.01
CA ARG A 367 12.28 38.56 -27.42
C ARG A 367 11.01 39.16 -28.04
N VAL A 368 9.83 38.59 -27.78
CA VAL A 368 8.55 39.15 -28.26
C VAL A 368 8.24 40.53 -27.66
N THR A 369 8.62 40.80 -26.40
CA THR A 369 8.49 42.15 -25.82
C THR A 369 9.49 43.15 -26.38
N LEU A 370 10.71 42.72 -26.75
CA LEU A 370 11.70 43.59 -27.38
C LEU A 370 11.30 43.93 -28.82
N ASP A 371 10.85 42.96 -29.61
CA ASP A 371 10.41 43.19 -31.01
C ASP A 371 9.14 44.06 -31.10
N ARG A 372 8.34 44.16 -30.03
CA ARG A 372 7.20 45.09 -29.93
C ARG A 372 7.59 46.52 -29.54
N ALA A 373 8.74 46.72 -28.89
CA ALA A 373 9.21 48.05 -28.51
C ALA A 373 9.79 48.82 -29.71
N ASP A 374 10.27 48.11 -30.74
CA ASP A 374 10.87 48.68 -31.95
C ASP A 374 9.90 48.78 -33.15
N ALA A 375 8.61 48.45 -32.97
CA ALA A 375 7.62 48.65 -34.01
C ALA A 375 7.33 50.16 -34.18
N PRO A 376 7.56 50.75 -35.38
CA PRO A 376 7.36 52.18 -35.59
C PRO A 376 5.90 52.55 -35.32
N ALA A 377 5.70 53.56 -34.47
CA ALA A 377 4.39 54.09 -34.13
C ALA A 377 3.69 54.59 -35.39
N ASN A 378 2.75 53.80 -35.90
CA ASN A 378 1.87 54.19 -37.00
C ASN A 378 0.97 55.33 -36.51
N ARG A 379 1.41 56.58 -36.70
CA ARG A 379 0.62 57.77 -36.37
C ARG A 379 -0.55 57.85 -37.36
N PRO A 380 -1.81 57.93 -36.88
CA PRO A 380 -2.95 58.09 -37.76
C PRO A 380 -2.89 59.46 -38.45
N HIS A 381 -2.88 59.43 -39.79
CA HIS A 381 -3.07 60.63 -40.60
C HIS A 381 -4.47 61.19 -40.36
N VAL A 382 -4.55 62.33 -39.67
CA VAL A 382 -5.74 63.17 -39.62
C VAL A 382 -5.87 63.84 -40.99
N ARG A 383 -6.85 63.41 -41.80
CA ARG A 383 -7.29 64.15 -42.98
C ARG A 383 -8.17 65.31 -42.53
N ARG A 384 -7.82 66.53 -42.98
CA ARG A 384 -8.68 67.71 -42.94
C ARG A 384 -9.57 67.74 -44.16
#